data_AF-A0A2U3ANR5-F1
#
_entry.id   AF-A0A2U3ANR5-F1
#
_cell.length_a   1.000
_cell.length_b   1.000
_cell.length_c   1.000
_cell.angle_alpha   90.00
_cell.angle_beta   90.00
_cell.angle_gamma   90.00
#
_symmetry.space_group_name_H-M   'P 1'
#
loop_
_entity.id
_entity.type
_entity.pdbx_description
1 polymer ?
#
loop_
_entity_poly.entity_id
_entity_poly.type
_entity_poly.pdbx_seq_one_letter_code
_entity_poly.pdbx_strand_id
1 'polypeptide(L)' 'MMITYKKWFDWAKNSNGFLEGINNKTKVMKRHAYGYKRFARLRAKILLTLKYKEVGLHLG' A
#
# COMPACT_ATOMS: atom_id res chain seq x y z
N MET A 1 -30.91 17.12 4.83
CA MET A 1 -29.57 17.62 4.44
C MET A 1 -28.41 16.88 5.13
N MET A 2 -28.47 16.59 6.44
CA MET A 2 -27.36 15.96 7.18
C MET A 2 -27.09 14.48 6.84
N ILE A 3 -28.13 13.73 6.45
CA ILE A 3 -28.05 12.30 6.08
C ILE A 3 -27.23 12.09 4.79
N THR A 4 -27.35 12.99 3.81
CA THR A 4 -26.63 12.90 2.53
C THR A 4 -25.14 13.18 2.69
N TYR A 5 -24.75 14.16 3.50
CA TYR A 5 -23.33 14.44 3.79
C TYR A 5 -22.66 13.27 4.49
N LYS A 6 -23.33 12.65 5.46
CA LYS A 6 -22.79 11.46 6.16
C LYS A 6 -22.56 10.30 5.18
N LYS A 7 -23.55 10.02 4.33
CA LYS A 7 -23.45 8.98 3.30
C LYS A 7 -22.33 9.26 2.28
N TRP A 8 -22.15 10.51 1.88
CA TRP A 8 -21.08 10.92 0.96
C TRP A 8 -19.70 10.77 1.60
N PHE A 9 -19.58 11.15 2.87
CA PHE A 9 -18.35 11.00 3.65
C PHE A 9 -17.99 9.53 3.85
N ASP A 10 -18.97 8.68 4.16
CA ASP A 10 -18.79 7.24 4.30
C ASP A 10 -18.39 6.59 2.97
N TRP A 11 -18.96 7.03 1.84
CA TRP A 11 -18.56 6.55 0.51
C TRP A 11 -17.13 6.96 0.15
N ALA A 12 -16.75 8.21 0.38
CA ALA A 12 -15.40 8.69 0.11
C ALA A 12 -14.36 7.97 0.97
N LYS A 13 -14.68 7.72 2.25
CA LYS A 13 -13.84 7.00 3.20
C LYS A 13 -13.69 5.51 2.86
N ASN A 14 -14.76 4.87 2.40
CA ASN A 14 -14.79 3.46 2.03
C ASN A 14 -14.47 3.23 0.53
N SER A 15 -13.95 4.25 -0.15
CA SER A 15 -13.59 4.12 -1.55
C SER A 15 -12.40 3.16 -1.71
N ASN A 16 -12.52 2.22 -2.66
CA ASN A 16 -11.49 1.21 -2.92
C ASN A 16 -10.18 1.81 -3.48
N GLY A 17 -10.15 3.10 -3.84
CA GLY A 17 -8.99 3.74 -4.45
C GLY A 17 -7.73 3.68 -3.57
N PHE A 18 -7.87 3.79 -2.25
CA PHE A 18 -6.74 3.63 -1.32
C PHE A 18 -6.18 2.20 -1.34
N LEU A 19 -7.06 1.20 -1.32
CA LEU A 19 -6.70 -0.21 -1.38
C LEU A 19 -6.06 -0.58 -2.73
N GLU A 20 -6.60 -0.06 -3.83
CA GLU A 20 -6.05 -0.24 -5.18
C GLU A 20 -4.64 0.35 -5.29
N GLY A 21 -4.40 1.53 -4.72
CA GLY A 21 -3.07 2.13 -4.65
C GLY A 21 -2.05 1.25 -3.92
N ILE A 22 -2.42 0.69 -2.77
CA ILE A 22 -1.59 -0.26 -2.02
C ILE A 22 -1.33 -1.54 -2.82
N ASN A 23 -2.36 -2.09 -3.47
CA ASN A 23 -2.26 -3.30 -4.26
C ASN A 23 -1.32 -3.12 -5.46
N ASN A 24 -1.45 -2.01 -6.19
CA ASN A 24 -0.58 -1.70 -7.33
C ASN A 24 0.88 -1.56 -6.90
N LYS A 25 1.15 -0.82 -5.81
CA LYS A 25 2.52 -0.66 -5.28
C LYS A 25 3.12 -2.00 -4.85
N THR A 26 2.32 -2.85 -4.20
CA THR A 26 2.72 -4.20 -3.81
C THR A 26 3.01 -5.09 -5.02
N LYS A 27 2.20 -4.97 -6.09
CA LYS A 27 2.39 -5.70 -7.35
C LYS A 27 3.72 -5.33 -8.01
N VAL A 28 4.07 -4.04 -8.05
CA VAL A 28 5.37 -3.57 -8.56
C VAL A 28 6.51 -4.14 -7.72
N MET A 29 6.45 -4.07 -6.39
CA MET A 29 7.50 -4.63 -5.53
C MET A 29 7.70 -6.13 -5.71
N LYS A 30 6.62 -6.89 -5.92
CA LYS A 30 6.68 -8.33 -6.23
C LYS A 30 7.38 -8.60 -7.57
N ARG A 31 7.21 -7.75 -8.59
CA ARG A 31 7.93 -7.88 -9.88
C ARG A 31 9.43 -7.66 -9.73
N HIS A 32 9.86 -6.81 -8.80
CA HIS A 32 11.28 -6.62 -8.49
C HIS A 32 11.81 -7.58 -7.42
N ALA A 33 11.00 -8.57 -6.99
CA ALA A 33 11.36 -9.52 -5.95
C ALA A 33 12.11 -10.76 -6.48
N TYR A 34 12.48 -10.80 -7.77
CA TYR A 34 13.33 -11.85 -8.29
C TYR A 34 14.66 -11.85 -7.53
N GLY A 35 15.07 -13.02 -7.02
CA GLY A 35 16.28 -13.20 -6.21
C GLY A 35 16.08 -13.16 -4.68
N TYR A 36 14.87 -12.87 -4.19
CA TYR A 36 14.59 -12.96 -2.75
C TYR A 36 14.55 -14.43 -2.28
N LYS A 37 15.63 -14.89 -1.65
CA LYS A 37 15.72 -16.25 -1.05
C LYS A 37 14.76 -16.50 0.11
N ARG A 38 14.24 -15.43 0.75
CA ARG A 38 13.33 -15.50 1.89
C ARG A 38 12.17 -14.52 1.71
N PHE A 39 10.95 -15.04 1.68
CA PHE A 39 9.72 -14.24 1.60
C PHE A 39 9.61 -13.19 2.72
N ALA A 40 10.13 -13.50 3.91
CA ALA A 40 10.17 -12.57 5.04
C ALA A 40 10.84 -11.22 4.69
N ARG A 41 11.90 -11.23 3.87
CA ARG A 41 12.60 -10.00 3.44
C ARG A 41 11.75 -9.18 2.47
N LEU A 42 11.02 -9.84 1.57
CA LEU A 42 10.07 -9.17 0.68
C LEU A 42 8.95 -8.51 1.49
N ARG A 43 8.40 -9.22 2.48
CA ARG A 43 7.35 -8.70 3.37
C ARG A 43 7.84 -7.49 4.18
N ALA A 44 9.06 -7.54 4.72
CA ALA A 44 9.67 -6.42 5.42
C ALA A 44 9.83 -5.19 4.50
N LYS A 45 10.30 -5.38 3.26
CA LYS A 45 10.44 -4.30 2.27
C LYS A 45 9.09 -3.67 1.90
N ILE A 46 8.05 -4.48 1.71
CA ILE A 46 6.69 -3.98 1.45
C ILE A 46 6.19 -3.14 2.63
N LEU A 47 6.35 -3.63 3.86
CA LEU A 47 5.90 -2.94 5.07
C LEU A 47 6.66 -1.62 5.29
N LEU A 48 7.98 -1.62 5.11
CA LEU A 48 8.80 -0.41 5.18
C LEU A 48 8.35 0.62 4.14
N THR A 49 8.11 0.19 2.89
CA THR A 49 7.72 1.09 1.78
C THR A 49 6.32 1.68 1.95
N LEU A 50 5.44 1.00 2.70
CA LEU A 50 4.08 1.46 3.01
C LEU A 50 4.03 2.34 4.26
N LYS A 51 4.78 1.99 5.33
CA LYS A 51 4.80 2.76 6.59
C LYS A 51 5.80 3.92 6.59
N TYR A 52 6.95 3.77 5.95
CA TYR A 52 8.06 4.71 5.97
C TYR A 52 8.42 5.08 4.53
N LYS A 53 7.65 6.01 3.95
CA LYS A 53 7.80 6.46 2.56
C LYS A 53 9.22 6.97 2.24
N GLU A 54 9.98 7.41 3.23
CA GLU A 54 11.30 8.04 3.08
C GLU A 54 12.48 7.07 3.28
N VAL A 55 12.29 5.95 3.97
CA VAL A 55 13.39 5.04 4.37
C VAL A 55 13.60 3.89 3.36
N GLY A 56 12.57 3.58 2.56
CA GLY A 56 12.56 2.41 1.66
C GLY A 56 13.59 2.45 0.51
N LEU A 57 14.26 3.58 0.27
CA LEU A 57 15.26 3.75 -0.80
C LEU A 57 16.68 3.29 -0.41
N HIS A 58 17.02 3.24 0.88
CA HIS A 58 18.40 3.06 1.35
C HIS A 58 18.75 1.65 1.86
N LEU A 59 17.82 0.69 1.77
CA LEU A 59 18.01 -0.68 2.29
C LEU A 59 18.15 -1.71 1.15
N GLY A 60 18.86 -1.31 0.08
CA GLY A 60 19.23 -2.15 -1.05
C GLY A 60 20.64 -2.72 -0.89
#